data_AF-V4JRP3-F1
#
_entry.id   AF-V4JRP3-F1
#
_cell.length_a   1.000
_cell.length_b   1.000
_cell.length_c   1.000
_cell.angle_alpha   90.00
_cell.angle_beta   90.00
_cell.angle_gamma   90.00
#
_symmetry.space_group_name_H-M   'P 1'
#
loop_
_entity.id
_entity.type
_entity.pdbx_description
1 polymer ?
#
loop_
_entity_poly.entity_id
_entity_poly.type
_entity_poly.pdbx_seq_one_letter_code
_entity_poly.pdbx_strand_id
1 'polypeptide(L)'
;MAAIVIALAVIAAVAALWRRRAQPWKPWNRWNVELYDAAKKGDIDKVMRALEHGADPNVKGPDGYTPLHIAAHENYSELAKVLIKYGASIKQ
;
A
#
# COMPACT_ATOMS: atom_id res chain seq x y z
N MET A 1 28.82 -33.70 9.99
CA MET A 1 27.82 -33.76 8.90
C MET A 1 26.42 -33.30 9.36
N ALA A 2 25.84 -33.80 10.44
CA ALA A 2 24.47 -33.41 10.87
C ALA A 2 24.33 -32.01 11.52
N ALA A 3 25.30 -31.56 12.34
CA ALA A 3 25.19 -30.29 13.07
C ALA A 3 25.25 -29.03 12.16
N ILE A 4 25.98 -29.10 11.05
CA ILE A 4 26.12 -27.99 10.08
C ILE A 4 24.83 -27.84 9.24
N VAL A 5 24.15 -28.94 8.93
CA VAL A 5 22.88 -28.93 8.17
C VAL A 5 21.75 -28.28 8.98
N ILE A 6 21.70 -28.51 10.29
CA ILE A 6 20.69 -27.92 11.18
C ILE A 6 20.88 -26.40 11.29
N ALA A 7 22.11 -25.91 11.42
CA ALA A 7 22.38 -24.47 11.51
C ALA A 7 21.96 -23.71 10.24
N LEU A 8 22.23 -24.27 9.05
CA LEU A 8 21.80 -23.67 7.78
C LEU A 8 20.27 -23.63 7.65
N ALA A 9 19.57 -24.67 8.09
CA ALA A 9 18.11 -24.73 8.08
C ALA A 9 17.46 -23.70 9.03
N VAL A 10 18.04 -23.49 10.22
CA VAL A 10 17.54 -22.51 11.20
C VAL A 10 17.72 -21.07 10.69
N ILE A 11 18.87 -20.74 10.10
CA ILE A 11 19.11 -19.41 9.52
C ILE A 11 18.12 -19.13 8.37
N ALA A 12 17.88 -20.12 7.49
CA ALA A 12 16.90 -20.00 6.42
C ALA A 12 15.45 -19.85 6.93
N ALA A 13 15.08 -20.57 7.99
CA ALA A 13 13.77 -20.47 8.61
C ALA A 13 13.55 -19.11 9.31
N VAL A 14 14.56 -18.60 10.00
CA VAL A 14 14.54 -17.24 10.58
C VAL A 14 14.42 -16.21 9.45
N ALA A 15 15.21 -16.30 8.38
CA ALA A 15 15.10 -15.41 7.22
C ALA A 15 13.73 -15.51 6.50
N ALA A 16 13.11 -16.68 6.48
CA ALA A 16 11.75 -16.87 5.96
C ALA A 16 10.67 -16.29 6.90
N LEU A 17 10.91 -16.29 8.22
CA LEU A 17 10.03 -15.67 9.20
C LEU A 17 10.01 -14.14 9.05
N TRP A 18 11.16 -13.51 8.83
CA TRP A 18 11.24 -12.07 8.52
C TRP A 18 10.49 -11.71 7.22
N ARG A 19 10.45 -12.62 6.23
CA ARG A 19 9.70 -12.44 4.96
C ARG A 19 8.18 -12.36 5.12
N ARG A 20 7.59 -12.99 6.16
CA ARG A 20 6.13 -12.92 6.42
C ARG A 20 5.72 -11.71 7.25
N ARG A 21 6.63 -11.15 8.06
CA ARG A 21 6.32 -10.14 9.08
C ARG A 21 6.69 -8.72 8.67
N ALA A 22 7.75 -8.56 7.89
CA ALA A 22 8.07 -7.27 7.28
C ALA A 22 7.48 -7.27 5.87
N GLN A 23 6.47 -6.44 5.62
CA GLN A 23 6.16 -6.02 4.25
C GLN A 23 7.41 -5.25 3.79
N PRO A 24 8.29 -5.83 2.95
CA PRO A 24 9.44 -5.08 2.46
C PRO A 24 8.84 -3.93 1.64
N TRP A 25 9.07 -2.71 2.10
CA TRP A 25 8.68 -1.44 1.51
C TRP A 25 8.10 -1.63 0.11
N LYS A 26 6.76 -1.62 -0.05
CA LYS A 26 6.18 -1.55 -1.39
C LYS A 26 6.80 -0.32 -2.02
N PRO A 27 7.66 -0.44 -3.05
CA PRO A 27 8.38 0.70 -3.54
C PRO A 27 7.33 1.68 -4.04
N TRP A 28 7.38 2.90 -3.51
CA TRP A 28 6.55 3.99 -3.98
C TRP A 28 6.83 4.18 -5.46
N ASN A 29 5.96 3.65 -6.32
CA ASN A 29 6.02 3.94 -7.74
C ASN A 29 5.49 5.37 -7.97
N ARG A 30 5.82 5.97 -9.12
CA ARG A 30 5.43 7.36 -9.42
C ARG A 30 3.92 7.59 -9.26
N TRP A 31 3.12 6.59 -9.63
CA TRP A 31 1.66 6.64 -9.61
C TRP A 31 1.07 6.58 -8.18
N ASN A 32 1.72 5.88 -7.25
CA ASN A 32 1.32 5.82 -5.84
C ASN A 32 1.55 7.17 -5.14
N VAL A 33 2.68 7.81 -5.43
CA VAL A 33 2.96 9.17 -4.95
C VAL A 33 1.94 10.15 -5.52
N GLU A 34 1.68 10.04 -6.82
CA GLU A 34 0.70 10.89 -7.51
C GLU A 34 -0.73 10.68 -7.00
N LEU A 35 -1.13 9.42 -6.73
CA LEU A 35 -2.40 9.07 -6.12
C LEU A 35 -2.54 9.68 -4.72
N TYR A 36 -1.51 9.58 -3.89
CA TYR A 36 -1.52 10.12 -2.53
C TYR A 36 -1.63 11.64 -2.52
N ASP A 37 -0.84 12.34 -3.34
CA ASP A 37 -0.90 13.80 -3.46
C ASP A 37 -2.24 14.28 -4.06
N ALA A 38 -2.77 13.58 -5.06
CA ALA A 38 -4.08 13.86 -5.63
C ALA A 38 -5.21 13.65 -4.62
N ALA A 39 -5.16 12.59 -3.82
CA ALA A 39 -6.14 12.32 -2.76
C ALA A 39 -6.14 13.42 -1.69
N LYS A 40 -4.96 13.93 -1.29
CA LYS A 40 -4.85 15.09 -0.37
C LYS A 40 -5.46 16.37 -0.92
N LYS A 41 -5.46 16.53 -2.24
CA LYS A 41 -6.05 17.70 -2.92
C LYS A 41 -7.52 17.50 -3.30
N GLY A 42 -8.05 16.28 -3.19
CA GLY A 42 -9.39 15.93 -3.66
C GLY A 42 -9.52 15.91 -5.18
N ASP A 43 -8.41 15.82 -5.92
CA ASP A 43 -8.41 15.84 -7.40
C ASP A 43 -8.77 14.46 -7.95
N ILE A 44 -10.07 14.25 -8.19
CA ILE A 44 -10.62 12.95 -8.61
C ILE A 44 -10.07 12.53 -9.98
N ASP A 45 -9.88 13.45 -10.91
CA ASP A 45 -9.39 13.14 -12.27
C ASP A 45 -7.96 12.62 -12.26
N LYS A 46 -7.11 13.16 -11.37
CA LYS A 46 -5.75 12.62 -11.18
C LYS A 46 -5.76 11.30 -10.44
N VAL A 47 -6.64 11.13 -9.45
CA VAL A 47 -6.81 9.85 -8.75
C VAL A 47 -7.23 8.76 -9.73
N MET A 48 -8.21 9.01 -10.60
CA MET A 48 -8.63 8.05 -11.63
C MET A 48 -7.48 7.70 -12.56
N ARG A 49 -6.78 8.70 -13.11
CA ARG A 49 -5.61 8.45 -13.98
C ARG A 49 -4.54 7.63 -13.28
N ALA A 50 -4.19 7.93 -12.04
CA ALA A 50 -3.19 7.17 -11.31
C ALA A 50 -3.61 5.71 -11.11
N LEU A 51 -4.88 5.46 -10.77
CA LEU A 51 -5.44 4.10 -10.63
C LEU A 51 -5.43 3.33 -11.95
N GLU A 52 -5.77 3.97 -13.07
CA GLU A 52 -5.70 3.38 -14.41
C GLU A 52 -4.27 2.97 -14.80
N HIS A 53 -3.26 3.72 -14.34
CA HIS A 53 -1.85 3.40 -14.57
C HIS A 53 -1.29 2.35 -13.59
N GLY A 54 -2.14 1.74 -12.75
CA GLY A 54 -1.75 0.69 -11.82
C GLY A 54 -1.25 1.19 -10.47
N ALA A 55 -1.67 2.38 -10.03
CA ALA A 55 -1.48 2.79 -8.64
C ALA A 55 -2.22 1.84 -7.69
N ASP A 56 -1.63 1.61 -6.52
CA ASP A 56 -2.24 0.83 -5.45
C ASP A 56 -3.24 1.71 -4.68
N PRO A 57 -4.55 1.42 -4.72
CA PRO A 57 -5.56 2.18 -3.97
C PRO A 57 -5.35 2.09 -2.44
N ASN A 58 -4.56 1.12 -1.99
CA ASN A 58 -4.22 0.87 -0.59
C ASN A 58 -2.83 1.40 -0.21
N VAL A 59 -2.22 2.26 -1.04
CA VAL A 59 -0.93 2.89 -0.72
C VAL A 59 -1.00 3.54 0.65
N LYS A 60 0.00 3.28 1.51
CA LYS A 60 0.13 3.93 2.81
C LYS A 60 1.10 5.09 2.71
N GLY A 61 0.64 6.26 3.14
CA GLY A 61 1.40 7.47 3.32
C GLY A 61 2.59 7.33 4.26
N PRO A 62 3.49 8.32 4.30
CA PRO A 62 4.49 8.42 5.38
C PRO A 62 3.84 8.44 6.77
N ASP A 63 2.60 8.96 6.85
CA ASP A 63 1.80 9.04 8.07
C ASP A 63 1.04 7.73 8.37
N GLY A 64 1.17 6.70 7.53
CA GLY A 64 0.43 5.44 7.65
C GLY A 64 -1.01 5.49 7.13
N TYR A 65 -1.51 6.65 6.70
CA TYR A 65 -2.85 6.82 6.13
C TYR A 65 -2.95 6.37 4.69
N THR A 66 -4.12 5.87 4.30
CA THR A 66 -4.41 5.52 2.90
C THR A 66 -5.16 6.65 2.20
N PRO A 67 -5.20 6.66 0.86
CA PRO A 67 -6.08 7.56 0.11
C PRO A 67 -7.52 7.55 0.63
N LEU A 68 -8.02 6.39 1.08
CA LEU A 68 -9.37 6.26 1.62
C LEU A 68 -9.51 6.94 3.00
N HIS A 69 -8.49 6.87 3.87
CA HIS A 69 -8.47 7.62 5.13
C HIS A 69 -8.51 9.14 4.89
N ILE A 70 -7.74 9.62 3.91
CA ILE A 70 -7.74 11.04 3.52
C ILE A 70 -9.11 11.44 2.97
N ALA A 71 -9.69 10.62 2.08
CA ALA A 71 -11.04 10.83 1.54
C ALA A 71 -12.10 10.95 2.65
N ALA A 72 -12.01 10.10 3.67
CA ALA A 72 -12.93 10.11 4.81
C ALA A 72 -12.71 11.33 5.71
N HIS A 73 -11.46 11.74 5.96
CA HIS A 73 -11.12 12.90 6.78
C HIS A 73 -11.59 14.21 6.16
N GLU A 74 -11.37 14.38 4.85
CA GLU A 74 -11.73 15.59 4.10
C GLU A 74 -13.18 15.57 3.57
N ASN A 75 -13.95 14.52 3.89
CA ASN A 75 -15.33 14.33 3.44
C ASN A 75 -15.50 14.29 1.90
N TYR A 76 -14.50 13.75 1.19
CA TYR A 76 -14.54 13.54 -0.26
C TYR A 76 -15.31 12.26 -0.60
N SER A 77 -16.64 12.33 -0.51
CA SER A 77 -17.53 11.19 -0.77
C SER A 77 -17.34 10.59 -2.17
N GLU A 78 -17.09 11.42 -3.18
CA GLU A 78 -16.93 10.96 -4.56
C GLU A 78 -15.57 10.27 -4.77
N LEU A 79 -14.50 10.82 -4.19
CA LEU A 79 -13.17 10.21 -4.16
C LEU A 79 -13.21 8.83 -3.47
N ALA A 80 -13.93 8.72 -2.35
CA ALA A 80 -14.10 7.46 -1.63
C ALA A 80 -14.81 6.40 -2.48
N LYS A 81 -15.87 6.77 -3.22
CA LYS A 81 -16.55 5.85 -4.15
C LYS A 81 -15.61 5.35 -5.25
N VAL A 82 -14.81 6.24 -5.83
CA VAL A 82 -13.83 5.87 -6.87
C VAL A 82 -12.81 4.89 -6.30
N LEU A 83 -12.21 5.20 -5.16
CA LEU A 83 -11.23 4.33 -4.50
C LEU A 83 -11.80 2.94 -4.19
N ILE A 84 -13.03 2.88 -3.66
CA ILE A 84 -13.73 1.61 -3.37
C ILE A 84 -13.98 0.82 -4.65
N LYS A 85 -14.40 1.48 -5.74
CA LYS A 85 -14.61 0.85 -7.05
C LYS A 85 -13.34 0.19 -7.59
N TYR A 86 -12.17 0.78 -7.32
CA TYR A 86 -10.86 0.25 -7.71
C TYR A 86 -10.26 -0.76 -6.71
N GLY A 87 -11.00 -1.17 -5.68
CA GLY A 87 -10.55 -2.19 -4.73
C GLY A 87 -9.80 -1.65 -3.52
N ALA A 88 -10.01 -0.37 -3.15
CA ALA A 88 -9.57 0.13 -1.84
C ALA A 88 -10.23 -0.70 -0.72
N SER A 89 -9.40 -1.16 0.20
CA SER A 89 -9.84 -1.92 1.38
C SER A 89 -10.43 -0.95 2.40
N ILE A 90 -11.70 -1.18 2.75
CA ILE A 90 -12.40 -0.46 3.83
C ILE A 90 -11.90 -0.94 5.21
N LYS A 91 -11.38 -2.17 5.27
CA LYS A 91 -10.79 -2.78 6.46
C LYS A 91 -9.27 -2.70 6.34
N GLN A 92 -8.64 -1.75 7.02
CA GLN A 92 -7.18 -1.71 7.14
C GLN A 92 -6.73 -1.57 8.59
#